data_AF-A0A7S4FCF6-F1
#
_entry.id   AF-A0A7S4FCF6-F1
#
_cell.length_a   1.000
_cell.length_b   1.000
_cell.length_c   1.000
_cell.angle_alpha   90.00
_cell.angle_beta   90.00
_cell.angle_gamma   90.00
#
_symmetry.space_group_name_H-M   'P 1'
#
loop_
_entity.id
_entity.type
_entity.pdbx_description
1 polymer ?
#
loop_
_entity_poly.entity_id
_entity_poly.type
_entity_poly.pdbx_seq_one_letter_code
_entity_poly.pdbx_strand_id
1 'polypeptide(L)'
;WSAVAQQALRRLELRLEGDLLYPTKRGVGEARKISLRQIDPRRVRVLELVADGQNDSEADVEPLAGLGAPIELESMESKAAQLRLYTGAVYLHRGLSYVVKSLDLANGVATVRREDVNFFTEPRDHLRVFIMGRCDRADVGSLSAWSGPMRVTKAVYGFRKKSTVNGKLIEMCELESEMPPFEYETRGLWLDPPAWVHRDTEDDSAPHAQPPTPSAASSKSPSFSYTRGGLHAIEHLLVNLAPLVVTCDPADLGCQCTRRPGDTHAYRREIEARRG
;
A
#
# COMPACT_ATOMS: atom_id res chain seq x y z
N TRP A 1 -27.20 -14.16 -35.67
CA TRP A 1 -26.46 -13.49 -34.57
C TRP A 1 -26.28 -12.02 -34.91
N SER A 2 -26.44 -11.11 -33.94
CA SER A 2 -26.26 -9.67 -34.16
C SER A 2 -24.79 -9.32 -34.46
N ALA A 3 -24.55 -8.21 -35.15
CA ALA A 3 -23.20 -7.71 -35.43
C ALA A 3 -22.37 -7.52 -34.15
N VAL A 4 -23.01 -7.08 -33.06
CA VAL A 4 -22.39 -6.92 -31.74
C VAL A 4 -21.87 -8.25 -31.21
N ALA A 5 -22.67 -9.31 -31.33
CA ALA A 5 -22.28 -10.62 -30.83
C ALA A 5 -21.17 -11.26 -31.67
N GLN A 6 -21.17 -11.09 -33.00
CA GLN A 6 -20.06 -11.52 -33.84
C GLN A 6 -18.76 -10.74 -33.55
N GLN A 7 -18.86 -9.45 -33.22
CA GLN A 7 -17.72 -8.62 -32.83
C GLN A 7 -17.17 -9.04 -31.46
N ALA A 8 -18.03 -9.37 -30.50
CA ALA A 8 -17.62 -9.91 -29.20
C ALA A 8 -16.90 -11.26 -29.34
N LEU A 9 -17.41 -12.16 -30.19
CA LEU A 9 -16.77 -13.45 -30.45
C LEU A 9 -15.36 -13.28 -31.07
N ARG A 10 -15.21 -12.38 -32.04
CA ARG A 10 -13.88 -12.05 -32.60
C ARG A 10 -12.93 -11.49 -31.54
N ARG A 11 -13.42 -10.63 -30.64
CA ARG A 11 -12.61 -10.05 -29.56
C ARG A 11 -12.15 -11.10 -28.54
N LEU A 12 -13.00 -12.09 -28.26
CA LEU A 12 -12.68 -13.21 -27.38
C LEU A 12 -11.91 -14.34 -28.09
N GLU A 13 -11.54 -14.13 -29.36
CA GLU A 13 -10.88 -15.13 -30.20
C GLU A 13 -11.68 -16.46 -30.28
N LEU A 14 -13.01 -16.37 -30.31
CA LEU A 14 -13.93 -17.50 -30.43
C LEU A 14 -14.60 -17.52 -31.82
N ARG A 15 -14.87 -18.72 -32.33
CA ARG A 15 -15.71 -18.98 -33.51
C ARG A 15 -16.94 -19.79 -33.10
N LEU A 16 -18.06 -19.53 -33.75
CA LEU A 16 -19.29 -20.28 -33.58
C LEU A 16 -19.41 -21.29 -34.73
N GLU A 17 -19.56 -22.57 -34.41
CA GLU A 17 -19.89 -23.63 -35.37
C GLU A 17 -21.15 -24.34 -34.88
N GLY A 18 -22.26 -24.17 -35.60
CA GLY A 18 -23.59 -24.56 -35.11
C GLY A 18 -23.96 -23.77 -33.84
N ASP A 19 -24.22 -24.50 -32.76
CA ASP A 19 -24.54 -23.95 -31.42
C ASP A 19 -23.34 -23.99 -30.46
N LEU A 20 -22.15 -24.34 -30.95
CA LEU A 20 -20.94 -24.52 -30.13
C LEU A 20 -19.89 -23.44 -30.41
N LEU A 21 -19.26 -22.96 -29.33
CA LEU A 21 -18.15 -22.02 -29.39
C LEU A 21 -16.82 -22.74 -29.31
N TYR A 22 -15.95 -22.48 -30.29
CA TYR A 22 -14.61 -23.02 -30.37
C TYR A 22 -13.59 -21.89 -30.31
N PRO A 23 -12.47 -22.03 -29.60
CA PRO A 23 -11.38 -21.09 -29.70
C PRO A 23 -10.79 -21.10 -31.12
N THR A 24 -10.59 -19.91 -31.69
CA THR A 24 -9.98 -19.72 -33.02
C THR A 24 -8.50 -20.06 -33.04
N LYS A 25 -7.83 -20.05 -31.88
CA LYS A 25 -6.47 -20.53 -31.69
C LYS A 25 -6.48 -21.76 -30.77
N ARG A 26 -5.82 -22.85 -31.17
CA ARG A 26 -5.51 -23.95 -30.24
C ARG A 26 -4.38 -23.49 -29.32
N GLY A 27 -4.60 -23.42 -28.01
CA GLY A 27 -3.49 -23.10 -27.12
C GLY A 27 -3.80 -23.05 -25.63
N VAL A 28 -3.04 -23.86 -24.89
CA VAL A 28 -2.77 -23.75 -23.44
C VAL A 28 -2.18 -22.37 -23.06
N GLY A 29 -1.88 -21.50 -24.04
CA GLY A 29 -1.23 -20.20 -23.87
C GLY A 29 -2.06 -19.13 -23.16
N GLU A 30 -3.37 -19.05 -23.39
CA GLU A 30 -4.21 -18.05 -22.68
C GLU A 30 -4.34 -18.39 -21.20
N ALA A 31 -4.47 -19.69 -20.86
CA ALA A 31 -4.47 -20.13 -19.47
C ALA A 31 -3.13 -19.81 -18.75
N ARG A 32 -1.99 -19.82 -19.45
CA ARG A 32 -0.69 -19.43 -18.88
C ARG A 32 -0.59 -17.94 -18.54
N LYS A 33 -1.43 -17.09 -19.13
CA LYS A 33 -1.50 -15.66 -18.81
C LYS A 33 -2.41 -15.36 -17.62
N ILE A 34 -3.20 -16.34 -17.20
CA ILE A 34 -4.19 -16.19 -16.13
C ILE A 34 -3.64 -16.88 -14.89
N SER A 35 -3.31 -16.09 -13.88
CA SER A 35 -3.08 -16.61 -12.54
C SER A 35 -4.32 -16.35 -11.69
N LEU A 36 -4.81 -17.39 -11.02
CA LEU A 36 -6.04 -17.34 -10.24
C LEU A 36 -5.90 -16.53 -8.94
N ARG A 37 -4.68 -16.19 -8.52
CA ARG A 37 -4.40 -15.54 -7.23
C ARG A 37 -3.32 -14.46 -7.28
N GLN A 38 -2.75 -14.17 -8.44
CA GLN A 38 -1.61 -13.26 -8.54
C GLN A 38 -2.06 -11.80 -8.52
N ILE A 39 -1.63 -11.08 -7.49
CA ILE A 39 -1.86 -9.64 -7.33
C ILE A 39 -0.68 -8.85 -7.92
N ASP A 40 0.52 -9.44 -7.91
CA ASP A 40 1.74 -8.90 -8.52
C ASP A 40 2.57 -10.02 -9.16
N PRO A 41 2.89 -9.94 -10.48
CA PRO A 41 3.78 -10.90 -11.14
C PRO A 41 5.21 -10.91 -10.60
N ARG A 42 5.69 -9.78 -10.06
CA ARG A 42 7.08 -9.66 -9.62
C ARG A 42 7.22 -10.28 -8.24
N ARG A 43 8.28 -11.08 -8.06
CA ARG A 43 8.61 -11.70 -6.78
C ARG A 43 10.00 -11.30 -6.34
N VAL A 44 10.18 -11.22 -5.03
CA VAL A 44 11.44 -10.95 -4.35
C VAL A 44 11.83 -12.22 -3.59
N ARG A 45 13.06 -12.70 -3.83
CA ARG A 45 13.69 -13.81 -3.13
C ARG A 45 14.42 -13.26 -1.90
N VAL A 46 14.27 -13.91 -0.76
CA VAL A 46 14.93 -13.53 0.50
C VAL A 46 16.14 -14.43 0.69
N LEU A 47 17.34 -13.86 0.60
CA LEU A 47 18.60 -14.56 0.66
C LEU A 47 19.34 -14.26 1.97
N GLU A 48 19.68 -15.29 2.73
CA GLU A 48 20.52 -15.17 3.92
C GLU A 48 22.00 -14.99 3.52
N LEU A 49 22.62 -13.94 4.04
CA LEU A 49 24.05 -13.74 4.00
C LEU A 49 24.70 -14.63 5.06
N VAL A 50 25.41 -15.67 4.61
CA VAL A 50 26.24 -16.49 5.49
C VAL A 50 27.54 -15.74 5.72
N ALA A 51 27.79 -15.29 6.94
CA ALA A 51 29.08 -14.71 7.31
C ALA A 51 30.14 -15.82 7.32
N ASP A 52 31.17 -15.71 6.48
CA ASP A 52 32.42 -16.39 6.77
C ASP A 52 33.00 -15.79 8.05
N GLY A 53 33.53 -16.65 8.93
CA GLY A 53 34.19 -16.20 10.16
C GLY A 53 35.24 -15.13 9.86
N GLN A 54 35.15 -14.00 10.58
CA GLN A 54 36.02 -12.82 10.53
C GLN A 54 35.94 -11.95 9.25
N ASN A 55 35.14 -10.87 9.31
CA ASN A 55 35.62 -9.48 9.15
C ASN A 55 34.48 -8.47 9.36
N ASP A 56 34.48 -7.82 10.53
CA ASP A 56 33.61 -6.68 10.87
C ASP A 56 34.20 -5.37 10.33
N SER A 57 34.31 -5.25 9.00
CA SER A 57 34.64 -3.97 8.36
C SER A 57 33.53 -3.58 7.38
N GLU A 58 32.75 -2.57 7.78
CA GLU A 58 31.80 -1.83 6.95
C GLU A 58 32.54 -1.09 5.83
N ALA A 59 32.87 -1.78 4.74
CA ALA A 59 33.20 -1.16 3.46
C ALA A 59 32.92 -2.17 2.35
N ASP A 60 31.99 -1.82 1.47
CA ASP A 60 31.82 -2.36 0.12
C ASP A 60 31.65 -3.88 -0.01
N VAL A 61 30.43 -4.37 0.20
CA VAL A 61 30.07 -5.75 -0.18
C VAL A 61 29.62 -5.76 -1.65
N GLU A 62 30.56 -6.00 -2.57
CA GLU A 62 30.21 -6.46 -3.92
C GLU A 62 29.61 -7.88 -3.87
N PRO A 63 28.61 -8.22 -4.71
CA PRO A 63 28.11 -9.58 -4.76
C PRO A 63 29.04 -10.49 -5.59
N LEU A 64 29.61 -11.46 -4.88
CA LEU A 64 29.94 -12.83 -5.31
C LEU A 64 31.17 -13.09 -6.21
N ALA A 65 32.29 -13.37 -5.55
CA ALA A 65 33.24 -14.42 -5.97
C ALA A 65 33.92 -15.06 -4.74
N GLY A 66 33.21 -15.89 -3.97
CA GLY A 66 33.88 -16.64 -2.88
C GLY A 66 32.96 -17.25 -1.81
N LEU A 67 31.76 -16.71 -1.62
CA LEU A 67 30.83 -17.21 -0.60
C LEU A 67 30.16 -18.51 -1.07
N GLY A 68 29.98 -19.46 -0.16
CA GLY A 68 29.06 -20.58 -0.36
C GLY A 68 27.69 -20.08 -0.84
N ALA A 69 26.99 -20.89 -1.64
CA ALA A 69 25.76 -20.44 -2.29
C ALA A 69 24.77 -19.83 -1.26
N PRO A 70 24.28 -18.60 -1.49
CA PRO A 70 23.38 -17.93 -0.55
C PRO A 70 22.13 -18.79 -0.33
N ILE A 71 21.71 -18.90 0.93
CA ILE A 71 20.56 -19.72 1.31
C ILE A 71 19.30 -18.90 1.04
N GLU A 72 18.45 -19.37 0.12
CA GLU A 72 17.12 -18.79 -0.07
C GLU A 72 16.18 -19.27 1.04
N LEU A 73 15.70 -18.32 1.84
CA LEU A 73 14.75 -18.59 2.91
C LEU A 73 13.34 -18.79 2.34
N GLU A 74 12.92 -17.85 1.49
CA GLU A 74 11.64 -17.89 0.78
C GLU A 74 11.57 -16.85 -0.35
N SER A 75 10.40 -16.77 -0.99
CA SER A 75 10.07 -15.72 -1.95
C SER A 75 8.66 -15.18 -1.70
N MET A 76 8.46 -13.88 -1.94
CA MET A 76 7.18 -13.19 -1.79
C MET A 76 6.92 -12.21 -2.94
N GLU A 77 5.69 -11.71 -3.05
CA GLU A 77 5.34 -10.68 -4.05
C GLU A 77 6.09 -9.36 -3.80
N SER A 78 6.46 -8.66 -4.87
CA SER A 78 7.27 -7.44 -4.79
C SER A 78 6.58 -6.32 -4.00
N LYS A 79 5.27 -6.11 -4.18
CA LYS A 79 4.48 -5.18 -3.36
C LYS A 79 4.52 -5.51 -1.87
N ALA A 80 4.46 -6.79 -1.52
CA ALA A 80 4.55 -7.25 -0.14
C ALA A 80 5.96 -7.07 0.43
N ALA A 81 6.99 -7.33 -0.38
CA ALA A 81 8.38 -7.14 -0.03
C ALA A 81 8.68 -5.68 0.35
N GLN A 82 8.18 -4.70 -0.40
CA GLN A 82 8.40 -3.28 -0.06
C GLN A 82 7.86 -2.87 1.32
N LEU A 83 6.84 -3.56 1.84
CA LEU A 83 6.26 -3.28 3.16
C LEU A 83 6.90 -4.09 4.30
N ARG A 84 7.75 -5.07 4.00
CA ARG A 84 8.30 -6.02 4.99
C ARG A 84 9.82 -6.16 4.96
N LEU A 85 10.41 -5.87 3.80
CA LEU A 85 11.82 -6.09 3.47
C LEU A 85 12.51 -4.76 3.12
N TYR A 86 12.05 -3.62 3.65
CA TYR A 86 12.83 -2.39 3.57
C TYR A 86 14.14 -2.53 4.34
N THR A 87 15.20 -1.82 3.94
CA THR A 87 16.49 -1.86 4.63
C THR A 87 16.33 -1.51 6.11
N GLY A 88 16.91 -2.32 7.00
CA GLY A 88 16.76 -2.20 8.45
C GLY A 88 15.52 -2.87 9.03
N ALA A 89 14.62 -3.44 8.21
CA ALA A 89 13.48 -4.21 8.70
C ALA A 89 13.93 -5.46 9.46
N VAL A 90 13.17 -5.82 10.48
CA VAL A 90 13.24 -7.12 11.14
C VAL A 90 12.28 -8.06 10.44
N TYR A 91 12.85 -9.06 9.79
CA TYR A 91 12.16 -10.13 9.09
C TYR A 91 12.15 -11.40 9.94
N LEU A 92 10.96 -11.97 10.16
CA LEU A 92 10.81 -13.21 10.92
C LEU A 92 10.56 -14.37 9.94
N HIS A 93 11.45 -15.37 9.95
CA HIS A 93 11.30 -16.58 9.17
C HIS A 93 11.38 -17.80 10.08
N ARG A 94 10.29 -18.58 10.18
CA ARG A 94 10.20 -19.81 11.00
C ARG A 94 10.65 -19.61 12.46
N GLY A 95 10.31 -18.47 13.05
CA GLY A 95 10.65 -18.12 14.43
C GLY A 95 12.06 -17.57 14.63
N LEU A 96 12.86 -17.44 13.57
CA LEU A 96 14.17 -16.82 13.59
C LEU A 96 14.10 -15.39 13.06
N SER A 97 14.78 -14.48 13.75
CA SER A 97 14.89 -13.07 13.39
C SER A 97 16.05 -12.82 12.44
N TYR A 98 15.79 -12.00 11.44
CA TYR A 98 16.74 -11.55 10.44
C TYR A 98 16.62 -10.05 10.27
N VAL A 99 17.74 -9.34 10.10
CA VAL A 99 17.75 -7.92 9.75
C VAL A 99 18.02 -7.79 8.25
N VAL A 100 17.17 -7.05 7.56
CA VAL A 100 17.29 -6.80 6.13
C VAL A 100 18.43 -5.82 5.87
N LYS A 101 19.38 -6.22 5.03
CA LYS A 101 20.55 -5.43 4.66
C LYS A 101 20.37 -4.71 3.34
N SER A 102 19.69 -5.32 2.38
CA SER A 102 19.34 -4.66 1.13
C SER A 102 18.05 -5.19 0.53
N LEU A 103 17.39 -4.35 -0.26
CA LEU A 103 16.27 -4.73 -1.11
C LEU A 103 16.52 -4.22 -2.53
N ASP A 104 16.86 -5.14 -3.42
CA ASP A 104 17.00 -4.89 -4.85
C ASP A 104 15.74 -5.35 -5.60
N LEU A 105 14.87 -4.39 -5.86
CA LEU A 105 13.62 -4.63 -6.58
C LEU A 105 13.82 -4.88 -8.08
N ALA A 106 14.94 -4.43 -8.66
CA ALA A 106 15.23 -4.64 -10.08
C ALA A 106 15.63 -6.09 -10.33
N ASN A 107 16.45 -6.65 -9.45
CA ASN A 107 16.88 -8.04 -9.52
C ASN A 107 15.95 -9.01 -8.75
N GLY A 108 15.00 -8.49 -7.98
CA GLY A 108 14.04 -9.29 -7.22
C GLY A 108 14.71 -10.04 -6.07
N VAL A 109 15.63 -9.40 -5.35
CA VAL A 109 16.43 -9.99 -4.28
C VAL A 109 16.43 -9.08 -3.06
N ALA A 110 16.14 -9.64 -1.89
CA ALA A 110 16.41 -9.03 -0.60
C ALA A 110 17.51 -9.83 0.10
N THR A 111 18.52 -9.15 0.63
CA THR A 111 19.57 -9.78 1.43
C THR A 111 19.29 -9.56 2.90
N VAL A 112 19.42 -10.62 3.70
CA VAL A 112 19.14 -10.59 5.12
C VAL A 112 20.28 -11.23 5.91
N ARG A 113 20.50 -10.76 7.13
CA ARG A 113 21.46 -11.36 8.06
C ARG A 113 20.72 -11.83 9.30
N ARG A 114 20.99 -13.07 9.74
CA ARG A 114 20.44 -13.58 10.99
C ARG A 114 20.95 -12.74 12.16
N GLU A 115 20.04 -12.29 13.01
CA GLU A 115 20.39 -11.45 14.16
C GLU A 115 19.37 -11.64 15.28
N ASP A 116 19.84 -11.85 16.50
CA ASP A 116 18.99 -11.92 17.68
C ASP A 116 18.71 -10.50 18.19
N VAL A 117 17.55 -9.97 17.81
CA VAL A 117 17.11 -8.61 18.14
C VAL A 117 15.93 -8.65 19.10
N ASN A 118 15.90 -7.71 20.05
CA ASN A 118 14.83 -7.55 21.04
C ASN A 118 13.76 -6.52 20.60
N PHE A 119 13.67 -6.25 19.30
CA PHE A 119 12.69 -5.35 18.71
C PHE A 119 12.12 -5.92 17.41
N PHE A 120 10.92 -5.48 17.07
CA PHE A 120 10.32 -5.69 15.74
C PHE A 120 10.13 -4.34 15.06
N THR A 121 9.98 -4.36 13.73
CA THR A 121 9.85 -3.15 12.92
C THR A 121 8.46 -3.00 12.33
N GLU A 122 7.92 -1.79 12.36
CA GLU A 122 6.71 -1.43 11.63
C GLU A 122 7.03 -0.37 10.57
N PRO A 123 6.63 -0.57 9.30
CA PRO A 123 6.86 0.43 8.27
C PRO A 123 6.12 1.73 8.60
N ARG A 124 6.73 2.85 8.23
CA ARG A 124 6.09 4.15 8.15
C ARG A 124 5.89 4.45 6.67
N ASP A 125 4.63 4.46 6.26
CA ASP A 125 4.26 4.65 4.87
C ASP A 125 3.21 5.75 4.68
N HIS A 126 3.08 6.20 3.44
CA HIS A 126 1.99 7.05 3.00
C HIS A 126 1.28 6.42 1.81
N LEU A 127 -0.05 6.56 1.80
CA LEU A 127 -0.92 6.17 0.69
C LEU A 127 -1.46 7.45 0.04
N ARG A 128 -1.38 7.52 -1.29
CA ARG A 128 -1.99 8.57 -2.09
C ARG A 128 -2.97 7.94 -3.06
N VAL A 129 -4.16 8.53 -3.15
CA VAL A 129 -5.19 8.15 -4.13
C VAL A 129 -5.40 9.33 -5.06
N PHE A 130 -5.31 9.08 -6.36
CA PHE A 130 -5.56 10.07 -7.40
C PHE A 130 -6.74 9.59 -8.25
N ILE A 131 -7.81 10.36 -8.30
CA ILE A 131 -9.00 10.05 -9.11
C ILE A 131 -8.67 10.35 -10.58
N MET A 132 -8.89 9.36 -11.44
CA MET A 132 -8.57 9.41 -12.86
C MET A 132 -9.84 9.60 -13.69
N GLY A 133 -9.74 10.32 -14.81
CA GLY A 133 -10.74 10.29 -15.88
C GLY A 133 -12.17 10.65 -15.46
N ARG A 134 -13.14 9.97 -16.09
CA ARG A 134 -14.57 10.20 -15.87
C ARG A 134 -15.07 9.36 -14.69
N CYS A 135 -15.87 10.01 -13.86
CA CYS A 135 -16.50 9.41 -12.68
C CYS A 135 -18.02 9.39 -12.85
N ASP A 136 -18.66 8.39 -12.26
CA ASP A 136 -20.10 8.29 -12.10
C ASP A 136 -20.49 8.85 -10.74
N ARG A 137 -21.65 9.51 -10.66
CA ARG A 137 -22.18 10.10 -9.42
C ARG A 137 -23.59 9.60 -9.16
N ALA A 138 -23.89 9.36 -7.89
CA ALA A 138 -25.25 9.16 -7.38
C ALA A 138 -25.41 9.91 -6.05
N ASP A 139 -26.59 10.51 -5.83
CA ASP A 139 -26.91 11.09 -4.53
C ASP A 139 -27.58 10.02 -3.66
N VAL A 140 -27.07 9.80 -2.45
CA VAL A 140 -27.53 8.78 -1.49
C VAL A 140 -27.94 9.49 -0.21
N GLY A 141 -29.24 9.83 -0.10
CA GLY A 141 -29.74 10.65 0.99
C GLY A 141 -29.09 12.04 0.95
N SER A 142 -28.34 12.38 2.00
CA SER A 142 -27.58 13.64 2.08
C SER A 142 -26.12 13.53 1.61
N LEU A 143 -25.66 12.34 1.20
CA LEU A 143 -24.30 12.08 0.73
C LEU A 143 -24.23 12.13 -0.80
N SER A 144 -23.10 12.55 -1.35
CA SER A 144 -22.76 12.30 -2.75
C SER A 144 -21.84 11.09 -2.85
N ALA A 145 -22.29 10.05 -3.53
CA ALA A 145 -21.49 8.87 -3.83
C ALA A 145 -20.91 8.96 -5.23
N TRP A 146 -19.65 8.56 -5.37
CA TRP A 146 -18.93 8.61 -6.63
C TRP A 146 -18.17 7.32 -6.88
N SER A 147 -18.07 6.92 -8.14
CA SER A 147 -17.20 5.81 -8.53
C SER A 147 -16.42 6.12 -9.80
N GLY A 148 -15.22 5.59 -9.91
CA GLY A 148 -14.36 5.90 -11.04
C GLY A 148 -13.01 5.20 -10.97
N PRO A 149 -12.22 5.28 -12.05
CA PRO A 149 -10.86 4.80 -12.04
C PRO A 149 -10.00 5.70 -11.14
N MET A 150 -9.02 5.10 -10.47
CA MET A 150 -8.08 5.79 -9.61
C MET A 150 -6.71 5.15 -9.68
N ARG A 151 -5.68 5.95 -9.40
CA ARG A 151 -4.32 5.46 -9.16
C ARG A 151 -4.02 5.53 -7.68
N VAL A 152 -3.52 4.43 -7.14
CA VAL A 152 -3.09 4.32 -5.76
C VAL A 152 -1.56 4.22 -5.74
N THR A 153 -0.92 5.11 -5.01
CA THR A 153 0.53 5.17 -4.82
C THR A 153 0.83 4.95 -3.35
N LYS A 154 1.70 4.00 -3.02
CA LYS A 154 2.15 3.75 -1.65
C LYS A 154 3.67 3.81 -1.57
N ALA A 155 4.19 4.57 -0.61
CA ALA A 155 5.64 4.66 -0.38
C ALA A 155 5.97 4.53 1.10
N VAL A 156 6.96 3.67 1.41
CA VAL A 156 7.58 3.59 2.73
C VAL A 156 8.72 4.58 2.77
N TYR A 157 8.79 5.37 3.83
CA TYR A 157 9.79 6.42 3.99
C TYR A 157 10.60 6.28 5.30
N GLY A 158 10.25 5.30 6.12
CA GLY A 158 10.95 4.98 7.35
C GLY A 158 10.29 3.82 8.07
N PHE A 159 10.67 3.59 9.32
CA PHE A 159 10.07 2.55 10.15
C PHE A 159 10.17 2.89 11.64
N ARG A 160 9.44 2.14 12.47
CA ARG A 160 9.49 2.22 13.92
C ARG A 160 10.09 0.94 14.47
N LYS A 161 11.07 1.05 15.35
CA LYS A 161 11.51 -0.08 16.17
C LYS A 161 10.67 -0.12 17.44
N LYS A 162 10.05 -1.26 17.73
CA LYS A 162 9.26 -1.47 18.94
C LYS A 162 9.79 -2.66 19.71
N SER A 163 9.88 -2.55 21.03
CA SER A 163 10.35 -3.64 21.88
C SER A 163 9.45 -4.87 21.73
N THR A 164 10.04 -6.04 21.55
CA THR A 164 9.30 -7.31 21.54
C THR A 164 8.69 -7.65 22.90
N VAL A 165 9.22 -7.09 23.99
CA VAL A 165 8.79 -7.38 25.37
C VAL A 165 7.51 -6.64 25.74
N ASN A 166 7.42 -5.36 25.41
CA ASN A 166 6.34 -4.49 25.88
C ASN A 166 5.67 -3.66 24.78
N GLY A 167 6.08 -3.82 23.51
CA GLY A 167 5.54 -3.09 22.37
C GLY A 167 5.84 -1.58 22.36
N LYS A 168 6.63 -1.06 23.31
CA LYS A 168 6.95 0.37 23.36
C LYS A 168 7.85 0.76 22.19
N LEU A 169 7.59 1.94 21.65
CA LEU A 169 8.44 2.58 20.65
C LEU A 169 9.84 2.79 21.25
N ILE A 170 10.84 2.23 20.60
CA ILE A 170 12.26 2.43 20.92
C ILE A 170 12.79 3.59 20.08
N GLU A 171 12.52 3.55 18.78
CA GLU A 171 13.13 4.47 17.81
C GLU A 171 12.23 4.69 16.59
N MET A 172 12.29 5.89 16.02
CA MET A 172 11.77 6.18 14.69
C MET A 172 12.94 6.36 13.74
N CYS A 173 13.05 5.48 12.75
CA CYS A 173 14.12 5.50 11.76
C CYS A 173 13.60 6.03 10.43
N GLU A 174 14.48 6.68 9.67
CA GLU A 174 14.32 6.92 8.23
C GLU A 174 14.96 5.78 7.45
N LEU A 175 14.60 5.63 6.17
CA LEU A 175 15.31 4.67 5.32
C LEU A 175 16.68 5.23 4.95
N GLU A 176 17.70 4.37 4.94
CA GLU A 176 19.05 4.73 4.50
C GLU A 176 19.10 5.13 3.02
N SER A 177 18.16 4.61 2.22
CA SER A 177 17.97 4.98 0.81
C SER A 177 16.48 5.12 0.49
N GLU A 178 16.16 6.01 -0.44
CA GLU A 178 14.78 6.19 -0.89
C GLU A 178 14.30 4.91 -1.60
N MET A 179 13.20 4.35 -1.11
CA MET A 179 12.58 3.19 -1.73
C MET A 179 11.53 3.65 -2.77
N PRO A 180 11.54 3.10 -3.99
CA PRO A 180 10.57 3.50 -5.01
C PRO A 180 9.14 3.15 -4.55
N PRO A 181 8.17 4.07 -4.73
CA PRO A 181 6.78 3.77 -4.42
C PRO A 181 6.26 2.65 -5.32
N PHE A 182 5.30 1.86 -4.84
CA PHE A 182 4.49 1.05 -5.73
C PHE A 182 3.20 1.76 -6.09
N GLU A 183 2.86 1.68 -7.37
CA GLU A 183 1.65 2.27 -7.92
C GLU A 183 0.81 1.20 -8.60
N TYR A 184 -0.50 1.32 -8.47
CA TYR A 184 -1.44 0.49 -9.22
C TYR A 184 -2.70 1.26 -9.56
N GLU A 185 -3.25 0.98 -10.74
CA GLU A 185 -4.53 1.51 -11.17
C GLU A 185 -5.64 0.54 -10.77
N THR A 186 -6.72 1.10 -10.23
CA THR A 186 -7.90 0.35 -9.80
C THR A 186 -9.15 1.20 -10.04
N ARG A 187 -10.31 0.70 -9.63
CA ARG A 187 -11.53 1.49 -9.47
C ARG A 187 -11.87 1.58 -7.99
N GLY A 188 -12.49 2.67 -7.59
CA GLY A 188 -13.00 2.79 -6.23
C GLY A 188 -14.29 3.59 -6.16
N LEU A 189 -14.85 3.56 -4.95
CA LEU A 189 -16.05 4.27 -4.53
C LEU A 189 -15.64 5.23 -3.42
N TRP A 190 -16.06 6.48 -3.49
CA TRP A 190 -15.88 7.44 -2.41
C TRP A 190 -17.18 8.18 -2.12
N LEU A 191 -17.31 8.60 -0.88
CA LEU A 191 -18.48 9.29 -0.36
C LEU A 191 -18.06 10.67 0.10
N ASP A 192 -18.68 11.69 -0.47
CA ASP A 192 -18.53 13.06 -0.02
C ASP A 192 -19.66 13.35 0.98
N PRO A 193 -19.34 13.63 2.25
CA PRO A 193 -20.35 14.02 3.21
C PRO A 193 -20.87 15.43 2.89
N PRO A 194 -22.10 15.77 3.31
CA PRO A 194 -22.67 17.09 3.08
C PRO A 194 -21.84 18.16 3.77
N ALA A 195 -21.82 19.37 3.21
CA ALA A 195 -20.99 20.49 3.65
C ALA A 195 -21.08 20.81 5.15
N TRP A 196 -22.23 20.57 5.80
CA TRP A 196 -22.40 20.80 7.23
C TRP A 196 -21.51 19.90 8.11
N VAL A 197 -21.12 18.70 7.63
CA VAL A 197 -20.18 17.79 8.32
C VAL A 197 -18.77 18.40 8.38
N HIS A 198 -18.44 19.25 7.42
CA HIS A 198 -17.15 19.96 7.34
C HIS A 198 -17.13 21.27 8.13
N ARG A 199 -18.25 21.73 8.71
CA ARG A 199 -18.31 23.04 9.36
C ARG A 199 -17.48 23.11 10.66
N ASP A 200 -17.33 21.99 11.36
CA ASP A 200 -16.51 21.89 12.57
C ASP A 200 -15.00 21.69 12.26
N THR A 201 -14.59 21.92 11.01
CA THR A 201 -13.26 21.55 10.50
C THR A 201 -12.42 22.71 10.01
N GLU A 202 -13.02 23.87 9.77
CA GLU A 202 -12.37 25.06 9.22
C GLU A 202 -11.81 26.00 10.29
N ASP A 203 -12.22 25.88 11.56
CA ASP A 203 -11.74 26.73 12.65
C ASP A 203 -10.28 26.47 13.08
N ASP A 204 -9.63 25.41 12.57
CA ASP A 204 -8.19 25.16 12.76
C ASP A 204 -7.32 25.83 11.67
N SER A 205 -7.93 26.56 10.72
CA SER A 205 -7.25 27.25 9.61
C SER A 205 -6.77 28.67 9.98
N ALA A 206 -6.43 28.94 11.23
CA ALA A 206 -5.79 30.22 11.57
C ALA A 206 -4.36 30.25 11.00
N PRO A 207 -3.98 31.25 10.19
CA PRO A 207 -2.63 31.37 9.65
C PRO A 207 -1.65 31.66 10.79
N HIS A 208 -0.63 30.80 10.93
CA HIS A 208 0.59 31.00 11.75
C HIS A 208 0.44 31.89 12.98
N ALA A 209 -0.16 31.37 14.06
CA ALA A 209 0.20 31.84 15.38
C ALA A 209 1.60 31.31 15.72
N GLN A 210 2.51 32.20 16.14
CA GLN A 210 3.86 31.88 16.62
C GLN A 210 3.85 30.69 17.61
N PRO A 211 4.96 29.92 17.70
CA PRO A 211 5.08 28.87 18.71
C PRO A 211 4.78 29.47 20.10
N PRO A 212 3.82 28.91 20.86
CA PRO A 212 3.49 29.46 22.16
C PRO A 212 4.69 29.31 23.08
N THR A 213 5.16 30.43 23.61
CA THR A 213 6.04 30.46 24.78
C THR A 213 5.37 29.71 25.93
N PRO A 214 6.07 28.86 26.69
CA PRO A 214 5.47 28.12 27.80
C PRO A 214 5.18 29.08 28.95
N SER A 215 3.97 29.62 28.98
CA SER A 215 3.44 30.36 30.13
C SER A 215 2.00 29.93 30.41
N ALA A 216 1.83 29.42 31.62
CA ALA A 216 0.61 29.28 32.40
C ALA A 216 -0.62 28.64 31.72
N ALA A 217 -0.80 27.34 32.04
CA ALA A 217 -2.07 26.70 32.38
C ALA A 217 -3.35 27.35 31.80
N SER A 218 -3.65 27.06 30.54
CA SER A 218 -5.05 27.04 30.07
C SER A 218 -5.38 25.61 29.65
N SER A 219 -6.34 25.00 30.33
CA SER A 219 -6.92 23.71 29.98
C SER A 219 -7.73 23.83 28.69
N LYS A 220 -7.05 23.94 27.54
CA LYS A 220 -7.67 23.65 26.25
C LYS A 220 -7.51 22.16 26.01
N SER A 221 -8.59 21.43 26.29
CA SER A 221 -8.76 20.06 25.83
C SER A 221 -8.40 19.98 24.34
N PRO A 222 -7.69 18.94 23.87
CA PRO A 222 -7.42 18.79 22.45
C PRO A 222 -8.75 18.84 21.70
N SER A 223 -8.83 19.70 20.67
CA SER A 223 -9.96 19.76 19.73
C SER A 223 -10.13 18.37 19.11
N PHE A 224 -10.96 17.53 19.72
CA PHE A 224 -11.38 16.27 19.16
C PHE A 224 -12.37 16.60 18.05
N SER A 225 -11.91 16.64 16.80
CA SER A 225 -12.81 16.70 15.65
C SER A 225 -13.59 15.37 15.59
N TYR A 226 -14.76 15.32 16.24
CA TYR A 226 -15.67 14.17 16.26
C TYR A 226 -15.98 13.68 14.83
N THR A 227 -15.96 14.59 13.85
CA THR A 227 -16.06 14.32 12.42
C THR A 227 -15.06 13.26 11.94
N ARG A 228 -13.78 13.31 12.37
CA ARG A 228 -12.78 12.34 11.91
C ARG A 228 -13.04 10.96 12.48
N GLY A 229 -13.37 10.90 13.78
CA GLY A 229 -13.74 9.64 14.43
C GLY A 229 -14.98 9.01 13.80
N GLY A 230 -15.99 9.81 13.49
CA GLY A 230 -17.20 9.38 12.79
C GLY A 230 -16.93 8.87 11.37
N LEU A 231 -16.15 9.61 10.57
CA LEU A 231 -15.78 9.18 9.21
C LEU A 231 -14.97 7.88 9.22
N HIS A 232 -14.04 7.74 10.16
CA HIS A 232 -13.25 6.51 10.30
C HIS A 232 -14.10 5.32 10.77
N ALA A 233 -15.07 5.56 11.67
CA ALA A 233 -16.03 4.53 12.07
C ALA A 233 -16.92 4.08 10.90
N ILE A 234 -17.35 5.02 10.05
CA ILE A 234 -18.10 4.71 8.81
C ILE A 234 -17.22 3.92 7.83
N GLU A 235 -15.95 4.28 7.67
CA GLU A 235 -14.99 3.50 6.87
C GLU A 235 -14.91 2.04 7.35
N HIS A 236 -14.73 1.82 8.66
CA HIS A 236 -14.73 0.48 9.23
C HIS A 236 -16.05 -0.25 9.03
N LEU A 237 -17.18 0.44 9.20
CA LEU A 237 -18.48 -0.15 8.95
C LEU A 237 -18.61 -0.61 7.49
N LEU A 238 -18.28 0.26 6.54
CA LEU A 238 -18.45 -0.01 5.11
C LEU A 238 -17.51 -1.12 4.61
N VAL A 239 -16.23 -1.11 5.01
CA VAL A 239 -15.28 -2.14 4.56
C VAL A 239 -15.62 -3.53 5.10
N ASN A 240 -16.27 -3.60 6.28
CA ASN A 240 -16.72 -4.88 6.85
C ASN A 240 -18.10 -5.33 6.33
N LEU A 241 -18.98 -4.41 5.92
CA LEU A 241 -20.30 -4.74 5.37
C LEU A 241 -20.29 -4.98 3.86
N ALA A 242 -19.44 -4.28 3.09
CA ALA A 242 -19.39 -4.40 1.64
C ALA A 242 -19.23 -5.86 1.15
N PRO A 243 -18.35 -6.70 1.75
CA PRO A 243 -18.22 -8.12 1.39
C PRO A 243 -19.53 -8.90 1.40
N LEU A 244 -20.47 -8.55 2.29
CA LEU A 244 -21.79 -9.20 2.40
C LEU A 244 -22.71 -8.87 1.21
N VAL A 245 -22.48 -7.73 0.55
CA VAL A 245 -23.32 -7.25 -0.57
C VAL A 245 -22.71 -7.61 -1.91
N VAL A 246 -21.39 -7.47 -2.06
CA VAL A 246 -20.68 -7.70 -3.34
C VAL A 246 -20.01 -9.08 -3.46
N THR A 247 -20.17 -9.95 -2.46
CA THR A 247 -19.64 -11.33 -2.45
C THR A 247 -18.14 -11.41 -2.75
N CYS A 248 -17.34 -10.64 -2.01
CA CYS A 248 -15.88 -10.68 -2.05
C CYS A 248 -15.30 -11.08 -0.69
N ASP A 249 -14.00 -11.36 -0.62
CA ASP A 249 -13.30 -11.48 0.66
C ASP A 249 -13.04 -10.07 1.24
N PRO A 250 -13.05 -9.86 2.56
CA PRO A 250 -12.67 -8.57 3.15
C PRO A 250 -11.28 -8.08 2.71
N ALA A 251 -10.33 -8.98 2.45
CA ALA A 251 -8.99 -8.63 1.96
C ALA A 251 -8.97 -8.10 0.52
N ASP A 252 -10.05 -8.28 -0.25
CA ASP A 252 -10.19 -7.77 -1.62
C ASP A 252 -10.46 -6.25 -1.64
N LEU A 253 -10.84 -5.65 -0.51
CA LEU A 253 -11.20 -4.24 -0.40
C LEU A 253 -10.19 -3.46 0.44
N GLY A 254 -9.65 -2.40 -0.15
CA GLY A 254 -8.94 -1.35 0.60
C GLY A 254 -9.88 -0.21 0.97
N CYS A 255 -9.67 0.41 2.13
CA CYS A 255 -10.34 1.66 2.48
C CYS A 255 -9.31 2.71 2.91
N GLN A 256 -9.69 3.97 2.72
CA GLN A 256 -8.91 5.11 3.16
C GLN A 256 -9.86 6.28 3.41
N CYS A 257 -9.94 6.79 4.63
CA CYS A 257 -10.51 8.11 4.87
C CYS A 257 -9.49 9.21 4.52
N THR A 258 -9.91 10.26 3.82
CA THR A 258 -9.03 11.38 3.43
C THR A 258 -8.45 12.08 4.66
N ARG A 259 -7.12 12.21 4.66
CA ARG A 259 -6.35 13.01 5.61
C ARG A 259 -6.37 14.48 5.15
N ARG A 260 -6.73 15.42 6.03
CA ARG A 260 -6.80 16.87 5.68
C ARG A 260 -5.39 17.43 5.45
N PRO A 261 -5.22 18.51 4.67
CA PRO A 261 -3.95 19.24 4.66
C PRO A 261 -3.50 19.53 6.10
N GLY A 262 -2.35 18.98 6.54
CA GLY A 262 -1.84 19.11 7.91
C GLY A 262 -1.97 17.89 8.82
N ASP A 263 -2.70 16.82 8.44
CA ASP A 263 -2.54 15.51 9.10
C ASP A 263 -1.09 15.03 8.95
N THR A 264 -0.58 14.21 9.88
CA THR A 264 0.84 13.75 9.96
C THR A 264 1.35 12.97 8.74
N HIS A 265 0.55 12.88 7.67
CA HIS A 265 0.87 12.27 6.38
C HIS A 265 0.09 12.93 5.22
N ALA A 266 -0.38 14.17 5.38
CA ALA A 266 -1.15 14.86 4.37
C ALA A 266 -0.38 16.02 3.76
N TYR A 267 0.10 15.80 2.55
CA TYR A 267 0.56 16.84 1.62
C TYR A 267 0.70 16.20 0.23
N ARG A 268 0.43 16.83 -0.93
CA ARG A 268 0.15 18.22 -1.30
C ARG A 268 -0.76 18.18 -2.55
N ARG A 269 -1.70 19.14 -2.67
CA ARG A 269 -2.61 19.31 -3.82
C ARG A 269 -1.84 19.53 -5.12
N GLU A 270 -2.22 18.84 -6.18
CA GLU A 270 -1.88 19.22 -7.56
C GLU A 270 -3.07 18.93 -8.51
N ILE A 271 -4.27 19.45 -8.17
CA ILE A 271 -5.47 19.34 -9.03
C ILE A 271 -6.09 20.71 -9.39
N GLU A 272 -5.52 21.84 -8.97
CA GLU A 272 -6.03 23.17 -9.38
C GLU A 272 -5.09 23.98 -10.31
N ALA A 273 -3.92 23.46 -10.69
CA ALA A 273 -2.97 24.18 -11.56
C ALA A 273 -2.91 23.69 -13.02
N ARG A 274 -3.74 22.71 -13.43
CA ARG A 274 -3.73 22.15 -14.79
C ARG A 274 -5.05 22.26 -15.57
N ARG A 275 -5.88 23.24 -15.19
CA ARG A 275 -6.95 23.76 -16.05
C ARG A 275 -6.66 25.22 -16.35
N GLY A 276 -5.59 25.44 -17.12
CA GLY A 276 -5.54 26.54 -18.08
C GLY A 276 -6.25 26.10 -19.35
#